data_AF-A0A6L6JE95-F1
#
_entry.id   AF-A0A6L6JE95-F1
#
_cell.length_a   1.000
_cell.length_b   1.000
_cell.length_c   1.000
_cell.angle_alpha   90.00
_cell.angle_beta   90.00
_cell.angle_gamma   90.00
#
_symmetry.space_group_name_H-M   'P 1'
#
loop_
_entity.id
_entity.type
_entity.pdbx_description
1 polymer ?
#
loop_
_entity_poly.entity_id
_entity_poly.type
_entity_poly.pdbx_seq_one_letter_code
_entity_poly.pdbx_strand_id
1 'polypeptide(L)'
;MLIVLIATEWGPAEGGINAFNQPLAIGLAKVGRPTYKIACAVTGWSHEVSREAEKDGVTLVPIKGDDNGRPLDTCGGEIVTWLRNHGVADPVGLWVGHDAVTGRAAISAAEHGGRVAIVHHMDYHDYQNLVPGKGERTTENHKLQTKLFSTKGVVLFGVGSELAESATRLSLSDRKAGILVPGFPRSFNKNVSGEKVLRAFSSGRFETNSEPLKQSRLAASALGLAVKKGDDRIDALKAASMSIIGVEKARIDAGELEALAINEAGRHVNVVPGEFDKDPEAIVDQLVQSNLAIMPSFREGFGLSGWEAIGCEVPLVLGRETGLFKFIDRTLGGVGTGCVTGIDLNGGDLHPDDKERMADAIVKIAQNLGRAKKDAASLKKHLIAEHGCSWENTADQFYKHLDAENVAVAPNRTAITNNPDQSIGGNAFKYSEANHYIECAELQVTTGQGRKAIDFEILAELRFGTAPLQVLDLSAEIFLKQVRLQVVPRGGTIRGDRLGDPTKPLNGIQPLAGGVWAISDPLGRNALNGKVLGDETLCRVQAPENTSSGATLELTVAREDIGCLFRSPPGKKSPEKATEKVMEIFLQNCIVKEKSGQILLSEANIDGQ
;
A
#
# COMPACT_ATOMS: atom_id res chain seq x y z
N MET A 1 -19.48 -9.53 13.00
CA MET A 1 -19.45 -8.31 12.16
C MET A 1 -19.63 -8.74 10.72
N LEU A 2 -20.67 -8.24 10.05
CA LEU A 2 -20.86 -8.49 8.62
C LEU A 2 -20.20 -7.36 7.82
N ILE A 3 -19.35 -7.72 6.86
CA ILE A 3 -18.74 -6.81 5.88
C ILE A 3 -19.41 -7.07 4.54
N VAL A 4 -19.96 -6.02 3.93
CA VAL A 4 -20.57 -6.08 2.60
C VAL A 4 -19.71 -5.27 1.63
N LEU A 5 -19.12 -5.95 0.64
CA LEU A 5 -18.48 -5.30 -0.49
C LEU A 5 -19.52 -5.05 -1.59
N ILE A 6 -19.46 -3.91 -2.26
CA ILE A 6 -20.35 -3.57 -3.38
C ILE A 6 -19.49 -3.42 -4.65
N ALA A 7 -19.74 -4.27 -5.64
CA ALA A 7 -19.05 -4.29 -6.93
C ALA A 7 -20.07 -4.36 -8.08
N THR A 8 -19.61 -4.18 -9.32
CA THR A 8 -20.50 -4.45 -10.47
C THR A 8 -20.63 -5.96 -10.65
N GLU A 9 -19.51 -6.68 -10.71
CA GLU A 9 -19.48 -8.11 -11.02
C GLU A 9 -18.62 -8.93 -10.06
N TRP A 10 -18.87 -10.25 -10.03
CA TRP A 10 -18.00 -11.22 -9.38
C TRP A 10 -17.17 -11.95 -10.44
N GLY A 11 -15.85 -11.96 -10.26
CA GLY A 11 -14.90 -12.33 -11.31
C GLY A 11 -14.14 -11.12 -11.84
N PRO A 12 -13.00 -11.30 -12.52
CA PRO A 12 -12.23 -10.19 -13.11
C PRO A 12 -12.86 -9.58 -14.38
N ALA A 13 -14.06 -10.03 -14.77
CA ALA A 13 -14.85 -9.44 -15.84
C ALA A 13 -15.04 -7.93 -15.61
N GLU A 14 -14.98 -7.15 -16.70
CA GLU A 14 -15.07 -5.69 -16.67
C GLU A 14 -13.96 -4.98 -15.85
N GLY A 15 -12.82 -5.64 -15.62
CA GLY A 15 -11.52 -5.00 -15.35
C GLY A 15 -11.14 -4.75 -13.90
N GLY A 16 -10.25 -3.76 -13.69
CA GLY A 16 -9.38 -3.67 -12.50
C GLY A 16 -10.08 -3.60 -11.14
N ILE A 17 -11.29 -3.04 -11.06
CA ILE A 17 -12.05 -3.01 -9.79
C ILE A 17 -12.48 -4.42 -9.39
N ASN A 18 -13.04 -5.20 -10.32
CA ASN A 18 -13.56 -6.53 -9.99
C ASN A 18 -12.42 -7.55 -9.84
N ALA A 19 -11.37 -7.41 -10.66
CA ALA A 19 -10.10 -8.15 -10.52
C ALA A 19 -9.37 -7.91 -9.18
N PHE A 20 -9.70 -6.83 -8.47
CA PHE A 20 -9.24 -6.57 -7.10
C PHE A 20 -10.27 -6.97 -6.04
N ASN A 21 -11.55 -6.64 -6.25
CA ASN A 21 -12.61 -6.82 -5.28
C ASN A 21 -12.90 -8.29 -4.94
N GLN A 22 -13.01 -9.16 -5.94
CA GLN A 22 -13.27 -10.58 -5.70
C GLN A 22 -12.12 -11.21 -4.88
N PRO A 23 -10.84 -11.11 -5.30
CA PRO A 23 -9.74 -11.65 -4.50
C PRO A 23 -9.61 -11.03 -3.09
N LEU A 24 -9.90 -9.73 -2.94
CA LEU A 24 -9.96 -9.09 -1.61
C LEU A 24 -11.08 -9.71 -0.74
N ALA A 25 -12.29 -9.87 -1.25
CA ALA A 25 -13.40 -10.48 -0.52
C ALA A 25 -13.06 -11.91 -0.04
N ILE A 26 -12.42 -12.68 -0.91
CA ILE A 26 -11.93 -14.04 -0.62
C ILE A 26 -10.82 -14.01 0.45
N GLY A 27 -9.88 -13.07 0.36
CA GLY A 27 -8.84 -12.88 1.38
C GLY A 27 -9.42 -12.50 2.74
N LEU A 28 -10.40 -11.58 2.75
CA LEU A 28 -11.11 -11.16 3.96
C LEU A 28 -11.88 -12.32 4.61
N ALA A 29 -12.44 -13.23 3.82
CA ALA A 29 -13.12 -14.43 4.32
C ALA A 29 -12.14 -15.45 4.92
N LYS A 30 -10.94 -15.60 4.33
CA LYS A 30 -9.91 -16.54 4.76
C LYS A 30 -9.15 -16.10 6.03
N VAL A 31 -8.88 -14.80 6.17
CA VAL A 31 -8.12 -14.22 7.29
C VAL A 31 -9.03 -13.62 8.38
N GLY A 32 -10.31 -13.43 8.06
CA GLY A 32 -11.30 -12.86 8.98
C GLY A 32 -11.39 -13.60 10.31
N ARG A 33 -11.64 -12.85 11.38
CA ARG A 33 -11.88 -13.42 12.72
C ARG A 33 -13.11 -14.36 12.67
N PRO A 34 -13.23 -15.40 13.51
CA PRO A 34 -14.37 -16.34 13.48
C PRO A 34 -15.78 -15.72 13.61
N THR A 35 -15.87 -14.45 14.02
CA THR A 35 -17.12 -13.68 14.12
C THR A 35 -17.37 -12.76 12.91
N TYR A 36 -16.49 -12.76 11.90
CA TYR A 36 -16.61 -11.93 10.71
C TYR A 36 -17.27 -12.74 9.59
N LYS A 37 -18.23 -12.12 8.90
CA LYS A 37 -18.92 -12.69 7.74
C LYS A 37 -18.72 -11.75 6.56
N ILE A 38 -18.45 -12.30 5.38
CA ILE A 38 -18.21 -11.52 4.17
C ILE A 38 -19.34 -11.77 3.19
N ALA A 39 -19.92 -10.69 2.67
CA ALA A 39 -20.86 -10.72 1.56
C ALA A 39 -20.39 -9.78 0.45
N CYS A 40 -20.72 -10.09 -0.80
CA CYS A 40 -20.45 -9.24 -1.94
C CYS A 40 -21.75 -9.03 -2.74
N ALA A 41 -22.18 -7.77 -2.87
CA ALA A 41 -23.34 -7.39 -3.67
C ALA A 41 -22.89 -7.08 -5.10
N VAL A 42 -23.56 -7.70 -6.08
CA VAL A 42 -23.22 -7.63 -7.52
C VAL A 42 -24.47 -7.60 -8.41
N THR A 43 -24.34 -7.07 -9.63
CA THR A 43 -25.43 -6.96 -10.60
C THR A 43 -25.60 -8.22 -11.45
N GLY A 44 -24.53 -8.83 -11.96
CA GLY A 44 -24.57 -10.08 -12.72
C GLY A 44 -24.55 -11.34 -11.83
N TRP A 45 -25.45 -11.40 -10.86
CA TRP A 45 -25.59 -12.60 -10.01
C TRP A 45 -26.09 -13.81 -10.81
N SER A 46 -25.53 -15.00 -10.54
CA SER A 46 -26.06 -16.28 -11.04
C SER A 46 -25.91 -17.39 -10.00
N HIS A 47 -26.72 -18.45 -10.11
CA HIS A 47 -26.62 -19.62 -9.24
C HIS A 47 -25.27 -20.34 -9.31
N GLU A 48 -24.56 -20.27 -10.44
CA GLU A 48 -23.25 -20.88 -10.61
C GLU A 48 -22.19 -20.10 -9.86
N VAL A 49 -22.11 -18.80 -10.15
CA VAL A 49 -21.19 -17.84 -9.56
C VAL A 49 -21.41 -17.71 -8.04
N SER A 50 -22.66 -17.77 -7.56
CA SER A 50 -22.97 -17.77 -6.13
C SER A 50 -22.40 -18.99 -5.40
N ARG A 51 -22.49 -20.20 -6.00
CA ARG A 51 -21.91 -21.43 -5.42
C ARG A 51 -20.38 -21.42 -5.43
N GLU A 52 -19.76 -20.67 -6.32
CA GLU A 52 -18.31 -20.48 -6.31
C GLU A 52 -17.88 -19.53 -5.20
N ALA A 53 -18.54 -18.38 -5.08
CA ALA A 53 -18.33 -17.45 -3.96
C ALA A 53 -18.51 -18.13 -2.59
N GLU A 54 -19.54 -18.97 -2.44
CA GLU A 54 -19.80 -19.73 -1.21
C GLU A 54 -18.65 -20.71 -0.85
N LYS A 55 -18.00 -21.35 -1.82
CA LYS A 55 -16.83 -22.23 -1.57
C LYS A 55 -15.64 -21.46 -1.03
N ASP A 56 -15.48 -20.19 -1.43
CA ASP A 56 -14.46 -19.28 -0.90
C ASP A 56 -14.89 -18.53 0.37
N GLY A 57 -16.09 -18.83 0.92
CA GLY A 57 -16.59 -18.25 2.17
C GLY A 57 -17.25 -16.87 2.03
N VAL A 58 -17.68 -16.49 0.82
CA VAL A 58 -18.33 -15.20 0.52
C VAL A 58 -19.78 -15.41 0.11
N THR A 59 -20.72 -14.75 0.78
CA THR A 59 -22.14 -14.76 0.39
C THR A 59 -22.38 -13.76 -0.75
N LEU A 60 -22.79 -14.24 -1.92
CA LEU A 60 -23.09 -13.38 -3.07
C LEU A 60 -24.54 -12.88 -3.04
N VAL A 61 -24.72 -11.55 -3.08
CA VAL A 61 -26.02 -10.88 -2.98
C VAL A 61 -26.41 -10.29 -4.33
N PRO A 62 -27.55 -10.67 -4.94
CA PRO A 62 -28.07 -10.03 -6.14
C PRO A 62 -28.61 -8.63 -5.82
N ILE A 63 -28.24 -7.64 -6.63
CA ILE A 63 -28.78 -6.28 -6.59
C ILE A 63 -29.07 -5.74 -8.00
N LYS A 64 -29.91 -4.71 -8.08
CA LYS A 64 -30.21 -4.05 -9.35
C LYS A 64 -29.06 -3.13 -9.81
N GLY A 65 -28.79 -3.19 -11.10
CA GLY A 65 -27.90 -2.27 -11.80
C GLY A 65 -28.65 -1.17 -12.56
N ASP A 66 -27.92 -0.12 -12.97
CA ASP A 66 -28.30 0.78 -14.05
C ASP A 66 -28.09 0.13 -15.45
N ASP A 67 -28.37 0.88 -16.51
CA ASP A 67 -28.18 0.43 -17.91
C ASP A 67 -26.72 0.05 -18.26
N ASN A 68 -25.75 0.38 -17.40
CA ASN A 68 -24.32 0.06 -17.54
C ASN A 68 -23.87 -1.03 -16.55
N GLY A 69 -24.80 -1.74 -15.89
CA GLY A 69 -24.48 -2.76 -14.89
C GLY A 69 -23.85 -2.20 -13.61
N ARG A 70 -24.11 -0.93 -13.26
CA ARG A 70 -23.60 -0.34 -12.01
C ARG A 70 -24.62 -0.44 -10.90
N PRO A 71 -24.24 -0.88 -9.68
CA PRO A 71 -25.10 -0.84 -8.50
C PRO A 71 -25.80 0.51 -8.35
N LEU A 72 -27.12 0.50 -8.20
CA LEU A 72 -27.88 1.69 -7.87
C LEU A 72 -27.43 2.24 -6.51
N ASP A 73 -27.31 3.57 -6.39
CA ASP A 73 -26.91 4.22 -5.13
C ASP A 73 -27.80 3.78 -3.94
N THR A 74 -29.07 3.44 -4.18
CA THR A 74 -30.05 3.01 -3.16
C THR A 74 -30.08 1.51 -2.86
N CYS A 75 -29.13 0.71 -3.37
CA CYS A 75 -29.16 -0.77 -3.23
C CYS A 75 -29.04 -1.30 -1.79
N GLY A 76 -28.61 -0.48 -0.81
CA GLY A 76 -28.44 -0.91 0.59
C GLY A 76 -29.68 -1.59 1.20
N GLY A 77 -30.88 -1.07 0.90
CA GLY A 77 -32.14 -1.64 1.42
C GLY A 77 -32.50 -2.98 0.78
N GLU A 78 -32.18 -3.16 -0.51
CA GLU A 78 -32.30 -4.44 -1.23
C GLU A 78 -31.35 -5.48 -0.61
N ILE A 79 -30.09 -5.09 -0.37
CA ILE A 79 -29.06 -5.94 0.24
C ILE A 79 -29.47 -6.42 1.64
N VAL A 80 -29.86 -5.51 2.54
CA VAL A 80 -30.26 -5.87 3.92
C VAL A 80 -31.51 -6.75 3.92
N THR A 81 -32.45 -6.51 3.00
CA THR A 81 -33.66 -7.34 2.86
C THR A 81 -33.31 -8.74 2.37
N TRP A 82 -32.45 -8.85 1.36
CA TRP A 82 -32.01 -10.14 0.83
C TRP A 82 -31.26 -10.95 1.89
N LEU A 83 -30.29 -10.34 2.58
CA LEU A 83 -29.49 -10.99 3.64
C LEU A 83 -30.38 -11.55 4.74
N ARG A 84 -31.35 -10.76 5.23
CA ARG A 84 -32.32 -11.19 6.25
C ARG A 84 -33.15 -12.38 5.78
N ASN A 85 -33.64 -12.34 4.54
CA ASN A 85 -34.47 -13.42 3.98
C ASN A 85 -33.68 -14.73 3.77
N HIS A 86 -32.34 -14.65 3.67
CA HIS A 86 -31.44 -15.80 3.55
C HIS A 86 -30.76 -16.18 4.89
N GLY A 87 -31.35 -15.77 6.02
CA GLY A 87 -30.92 -16.19 7.36
C GLY A 87 -29.71 -15.44 7.93
N VAL A 88 -29.19 -14.43 7.23
CA VAL A 88 -28.12 -13.57 7.74
C VAL A 88 -28.73 -12.47 8.61
N ALA A 89 -28.89 -12.76 9.91
CA ALA A 89 -29.47 -11.85 10.88
C ALA A 89 -28.48 -10.82 11.47
N ASP A 90 -27.18 -10.96 11.21
CA ASP A 90 -26.15 -10.01 11.65
C ASP A 90 -26.35 -8.63 11.00
N PRO A 91 -26.31 -7.53 11.78
CA PRO A 91 -26.30 -6.19 11.20
C PRO A 91 -25.00 -5.96 10.41
N VAL A 92 -25.11 -5.24 9.29
CA VAL A 92 -23.94 -4.82 8.51
C VAL A 92 -23.08 -3.88 9.38
N GLY A 93 -21.83 -4.26 9.59
CA GLY A 93 -20.85 -3.48 10.35
C GLY A 93 -19.98 -2.58 9.48
N LEU A 94 -19.76 -2.96 8.22
CA LEU A 94 -18.95 -2.21 7.26
C LEU A 94 -19.46 -2.41 5.83
N TRP A 95 -19.70 -1.31 5.11
CA TRP A 95 -19.92 -1.28 3.68
C TRP A 95 -18.61 -0.91 2.97
N VAL A 96 -18.21 -1.64 1.94
CA VAL A 96 -16.99 -1.36 1.16
C VAL A 96 -17.38 -1.01 -0.27
N GLY A 97 -17.00 0.19 -0.72
CA GLY A 97 -17.18 0.65 -2.09
C GLY A 97 -15.87 0.99 -2.78
N HIS A 98 -15.93 1.15 -4.10
CA HIS A 98 -14.78 1.43 -4.95
C HIS A 98 -15.00 2.74 -5.71
N ASP A 99 -14.18 3.75 -5.39
CA ASP A 99 -14.14 5.05 -6.07
C ASP A 99 -15.54 5.69 -6.31
N ALA A 100 -15.68 6.45 -7.39
CA ALA A 100 -16.96 6.94 -7.90
C ALA A 100 -17.89 5.84 -8.47
N VAL A 101 -17.43 4.58 -8.56
CA VAL A 101 -18.17 3.48 -9.21
C VAL A 101 -19.18 2.87 -8.24
N THR A 102 -18.75 2.47 -7.04
CA THR A 102 -19.65 1.94 -5.99
C THR A 102 -19.51 2.65 -4.63
N GLY A 103 -18.63 3.64 -4.50
CA GLY A 103 -18.49 4.43 -3.26
C GLY A 103 -19.74 5.22 -2.88
N ARG A 104 -20.54 5.69 -3.85
CA ARG A 104 -21.86 6.32 -3.56
C ARG A 104 -22.84 5.32 -2.94
N ALA A 105 -22.98 4.14 -3.55
CA ALA A 105 -23.82 3.06 -3.03
C ALA A 105 -23.37 2.63 -1.62
N ALA A 106 -22.07 2.51 -1.36
CA ALA A 106 -21.55 2.19 -0.03
C ALA A 106 -21.83 3.28 1.03
N ILE A 107 -21.73 4.56 0.65
CA ILE A 107 -22.10 5.69 1.54
C ILE A 107 -23.61 5.70 1.82
N SER A 108 -24.45 5.55 0.80
CA SER A 108 -25.91 5.54 0.98
C SER A 108 -26.39 4.32 1.77
N ALA A 109 -25.78 3.15 1.57
CA ALA A 109 -26.13 1.93 2.31
C ALA A 109 -25.90 2.06 3.84
N ALA A 110 -25.03 2.97 4.29
CA ALA A 110 -24.83 3.25 5.72
C ALA A 110 -26.06 3.86 6.42
N GLU A 111 -27.06 4.34 5.69
CA GLU A 111 -28.38 4.69 6.24
C GLU A 111 -29.08 3.48 6.89
N HIS A 112 -28.71 2.25 6.50
CA HIS A 112 -29.15 1.00 7.12
C HIS A 112 -28.22 0.52 8.26
N GLY A 113 -27.30 1.37 8.71
CA GLY A 113 -26.31 1.08 9.75
C GLY A 113 -24.96 0.63 9.19
N GLY A 114 -23.95 0.52 10.08
CA GLY A 114 -22.57 0.17 9.72
C GLY A 114 -21.67 1.37 9.41
N ARG A 115 -20.35 1.13 9.36
CA ARG A 115 -19.34 2.07 8.87
C ARG A 115 -19.21 1.97 7.34
N VAL A 116 -18.42 2.84 6.74
CA VAL A 116 -18.10 2.80 5.30
C VAL A 116 -16.59 2.78 5.11
N ALA A 117 -16.11 1.99 4.15
CA ALA A 117 -14.78 2.03 3.59
C ALA A 117 -14.84 2.31 2.08
N ILE A 118 -13.92 3.11 1.56
CA ILE A 118 -13.75 3.33 0.12
C ILE A 118 -12.33 2.95 -0.30
N VAL A 119 -12.22 2.11 -1.32
CA VAL A 119 -10.95 1.76 -1.98
C VAL A 119 -10.76 2.60 -3.24
N HIS A 120 -9.60 3.25 -3.34
CA HIS A 120 -9.18 4.09 -4.45
C HIS A 120 -8.34 3.30 -5.46
N HIS A 121 -8.77 3.31 -6.72
CA HIS A 121 -8.17 2.66 -7.87
C HIS A 121 -7.61 3.66 -8.89
N MET A 122 -8.10 4.91 -8.91
CA MET A 122 -7.72 5.90 -9.92
C MET A 122 -7.99 7.35 -9.47
N ASP A 123 -7.00 8.25 -9.44
CA ASP A 123 -7.28 9.70 -9.38
C ASP A 123 -7.73 10.19 -10.78
N TYR A 124 -8.98 10.63 -10.92
CA TYR A 124 -9.48 11.12 -12.20
C TYR A 124 -8.86 12.47 -12.62
N HIS A 125 -8.53 13.35 -11.68
CA HIS A 125 -7.94 14.66 -11.98
C HIS A 125 -6.55 14.50 -12.62
N ASP A 126 -5.72 13.66 -12.00
CA ASP A 126 -4.31 13.50 -12.38
C ASP A 126 -4.12 12.57 -13.60
N TYR A 127 -5.20 12.03 -14.18
CA TYR A 127 -5.16 11.03 -15.26
C TYR A 127 -6.14 11.32 -16.42
N GLN A 128 -7.41 11.63 -16.13
CA GLN A 128 -8.46 11.54 -17.14
C GLN A 128 -8.35 12.62 -18.23
N ASN A 129 -7.86 13.81 -17.88
CA ASN A 129 -7.66 14.91 -18.83
C ASN A 129 -6.32 14.82 -19.61
N LEU A 130 -5.52 13.77 -19.38
CA LEU A 130 -4.40 13.42 -20.27
C LEU A 130 -4.89 12.94 -21.64
N VAL A 131 -6.14 12.46 -21.72
CA VAL A 131 -6.84 12.35 -23.01
C VAL A 131 -7.56 13.68 -23.28
N PRO A 132 -7.24 14.39 -24.37
CA PRO A 132 -7.88 15.66 -24.71
C PRO A 132 -9.41 15.58 -24.79
N GLY A 133 -10.07 16.70 -24.47
CA GLY A 133 -11.54 16.82 -24.56
C GLY A 133 -12.31 16.24 -23.36
N LYS A 134 -11.65 15.70 -22.33
CA LYS A 134 -12.33 15.13 -21.14
C LYS A 134 -12.48 16.09 -19.95
N GLY A 135 -12.06 17.36 -20.07
CA GLY A 135 -11.91 18.30 -18.95
C GLY A 135 -13.15 18.54 -18.07
N GLU A 136 -14.34 18.69 -18.65
CA GLU A 136 -15.59 18.85 -17.88
C GLU A 136 -15.89 17.58 -17.07
N ARG A 137 -15.92 16.42 -17.72
CA ARG A 137 -16.11 15.11 -17.09
C ARG A 137 -15.03 14.81 -16.04
N THR A 138 -13.78 15.22 -16.26
CA THR A 138 -12.70 15.13 -15.27
C THR A 138 -12.99 15.98 -14.04
N THR A 139 -13.49 17.21 -14.24
CA THR A 139 -13.87 18.13 -13.17
C THR A 139 -15.04 17.57 -12.34
N GLU A 140 -16.05 17.01 -13.00
CA GLU A 140 -17.18 16.33 -12.34
C GLU A 140 -16.73 15.12 -11.53
N ASN A 141 -15.93 14.24 -12.14
CA ASN A 141 -15.40 13.04 -11.50
C ASN A 141 -14.50 13.38 -10.30
N HIS A 142 -13.65 14.41 -10.40
CA HIS A 142 -12.81 14.87 -9.30
C HIS A 142 -13.63 15.49 -8.16
N LYS A 143 -14.63 16.33 -8.47
CA LYS A 143 -15.58 16.87 -7.46
C LYS A 143 -16.32 15.73 -6.74
N LEU A 144 -16.72 14.70 -7.48
CA LEU A 144 -17.35 13.51 -6.93
C LEU A 144 -16.41 12.73 -6.01
N GLN A 145 -15.19 12.39 -6.46
CA GLN A 145 -14.20 11.71 -5.61
C GLN A 145 -13.89 12.52 -4.34
N THR A 146 -13.62 13.80 -4.46
CA THR A 146 -13.37 14.69 -3.32
C THR A 146 -14.55 14.69 -2.34
N LYS A 147 -15.81 14.72 -2.83
CA LYS A 147 -17.01 14.63 -1.98
C LYS A 147 -17.09 13.28 -1.25
N LEU A 148 -16.85 12.17 -1.94
CA LEU A 148 -16.92 10.82 -1.35
C LEU A 148 -15.82 10.63 -0.30
N PHE A 149 -14.59 11.05 -0.59
CA PHE A 149 -13.42 10.82 0.27
C PHE A 149 -13.37 11.77 1.47
N SER A 150 -13.83 13.01 1.32
CA SER A 150 -14.02 13.94 2.45
C SER A 150 -15.24 13.62 3.32
N THR A 151 -16.03 12.58 3.00
CA THR A 151 -17.17 12.18 3.83
C THR A 151 -16.68 11.72 5.21
N LYS A 152 -17.29 12.30 6.26
CA LYS A 152 -16.89 12.09 7.66
C LYS A 152 -17.12 10.64 8.09
N GLY A 153 -16.11 10.02 8.68
CA GLY A 153 -16.18 8.65 9.23
C GLY A 153 -15.99 7.54 8.20
N VAL A 154 -15.83 7.87 6.91
CA VAL A 154 -15.38 6.92 5.88
C VAL A 154 -13.91 6.57 6.12
N VAL A 155 -13.60 5.26 6.14
CA VAL A 155 -12.25 4.72 6.09
C VAL A 155 -11.76 4.74 4.65
N LEU A 156 -10.53 5.17 4.42
CA LEU A 156 -9.98 5.30 3.08
C LEU A 156 -8.87 4.27 2.85
N PHE A 157 -8.86 3.68 1.66
CA PHE A 157 -7.82 2.78 1.21
C PHE A 157 -7.35 3.17 -0.19
N GLY A 158 -6.10 2.86 -0.52
CA GLY A 158 -5.57 3.00 -1.88
C GLY A 158 -4.84 1.73 -2.33
N VAL A 159 -5.00 1.38 -3.61
CA VAL A 159 -4.29 0.25 -4.21
C VAL A 159 -2.83 0.65 -4.48
N GLY A 160 -1.92 0.24 -3.59
CA GLY A 160 -0.54 0.73 -3.56
C GLY A 160 -0.38 2.16 -3.00
N SER A 161 0.87 2.61 -2.86
CA SER A 161 1.22 3.84 -2.14
C SER A 161 0.70 5.13 -2.80
N GLU A 162 0.83 5.27 -4.11
CA GLU A 162 0.40 6.48 -4.84
C GLU A 162 -1.10 6.75 -4.66
N LEU A 163 -1.92 5.69 -4.71
CA LEU A 163 -3.36 5.81 -4.53
C LEU A 163 -3.74 6.01 -3.06
N ALA A 164 -2.96 5.52 -2.09
CA ALA A 164 -3.19 5.85 -0.68
C ALA A 164 -2.87 7.33 -0.39
N GLU A 165 -1.83 7.89 -1.01
CA GLU A 165 -1.50 9.32 -0.92
C GLU A 165 -2.54 10.20 -1.62
N SER A 166 -3.01 9.80 -2.82
CA SER A 166 -4.13 10.46 -3.50
C SER A 166 -5.40 10.43 -2.64
N ALA A 167 -5.78 9.27 -2.09
CA ALA A 167 -6.94 9.12 -1.21
C ALA A 167 -6.83 10.01 0.04
N THR A 168 -5.64 10.09 0.64
CA THR A 168 -5.32 11.00 1.75
C THR A 168 -5.55 12.46 1.34
N ARG A 169 -5.04 12.90 0.19
CA ARG A 169 -5.22 14.25 -0.37
C ARG A 169 -6.71 14.56 -0.63
N LEU A 170 -7.45 13.64 -1.24
CA LEU A 170 -8.88 13.76 -1.53
C LEU A 170 -9.75 13.77 -0.28
N SER A 171 -9.23 13.32 0.87
CA SER A 171 -9.94 13.34 2.16
C SER A 171 -10.17 14.75 2.73
N LEU A 172 -9.43 15.75 2.23
CA LEU A 172 -9.38 17.13 2.74
C LEU A 172 -9.12 17.22 4.26
N SER A 173 -8.32 16.29 4.79
CA SER A 173 -8.04 16.14 6.22
C SER A 173 -6.70 15.43 6.44
N ASP A 174 -6.18 15.44 7.67
CA ASP A 174 -4.94 14.74 8.02
C ASP A 174 -5.10 13.19 8.07
N ARG A 175 -6.31 12.67 7.83
CA ARG A 175 -6.60 11.22 7.77
C ARG A 175 -5.76 10.55 6.68
N LYS A 176 -4.92 9.59 7.07
CA LYS A 176 -4.14 8.76 6.15
C LYS A 176 -4.98 7.58 5.67
N ALA A 177 -4.99 7.34 4.37
CA ALA A 177 -5.58 6.13 3.81
C ALA A 177 -4.66 4.91 4.00
N GLY A 178 -5.24 3.74 4.24
CA GLY A 178 -4.52 2.47 4.29
C GLY A 178 -3.99 2.05 2.91
N ILE A 179 -2.75 1.56 2.87
CA ILE A 179 -2.16 0.97 1.66
C ILE A 179 -2.64 -0.47 1.54
N LEU A 180 -3.24 -0.83 0.40
CA LEU A 180 -3.55 -2.21 0.02
C LEU A 180 -2.64 -2.63 -1.14
N VAL A 181 -1.70 -3.53 -0.88
CA VAL A 181 -0.85 -4.15 -1.91
C VAL A 181 -1.61 -5.36 -2.47
N PRO A 182 -1.92 -5.42 -3.77
CA PRO A 182 -2.61 -6.57 -4.36
C PRO A 182 -1.84 -7.88 -4.16
N GLY A 183 -2.56 -8.97 -3.92
CA GLY A 183 -1.96 -10.30 -3.96
C GLY A 183 -1.59 -10.73 -5.38
N PHE A 184 -0.69 -11.71 -5.50
CA PHE A 184 -0.59 -12.55 -6.69
C PHE A 184 -1.64 -13.67 -6.57
N PRO A 185 -2.66 -13.75 -7.46
CA PRO A 185 -3.58 -14.88 -7.55
C PRO A 185 -2.85 -16.22 -7.71
N ARG A 186 -3.47 -17.30 -7.18
CA ARG A 186 -2.90 -18.66 -7.25
C ARG A 186 -2.82 -19.22 -8.68
N SER A 187 -3.56 -18.64 -9.62
CA SER A 187 -3.49 -18.96 -11.06
C SER A 187 -2.22 -18.44 -11.73
N PHE A 188 -1.47 -17.50 -11.11
CA PHE A 188 -0.24 -16.96 -11.71
C PHE A 188 0.89 -17.99 -11.67
N ASN A 189 1.04 -18.68 -12.80
CA ASN A 189 2.05 -19.71 -13.01
C ASN A 189 3.42 -19.11 -13.33
N LYS A 190 4.48 -19.92 -13.17
CA LYS A 190 5.84 -19.49 -13.53
C LYS A 190 6.00 -19.40 -15.04
N ASN A 191 6.89 -18.51 -15.48
CA ASN A 191 7.23 -18.36 -16.88
C ASN A 191 7.79 -19.67 -17.50
N VAL A 192 7.12 -20.18 -18.53
CA VAL A 192 7.50 -21.41 -19.27
C VAL A 192 8.10 -21.13 -20.65
N SER A 193 8.27 -19.85 -21.00
CA SER A 193 8.74 -19.43 -22.32
C SER A 193 10.18 -19.88 -22.66
N GLY A 194 10.45 -20.06 -23.95
CA GLY A 194 11.80 -20.30 -24.47
C GLY A 194 12.65 -19.04 -24.54
N GLU A 195 13.97 -19.22 -24.66
CA GLU A 195 14.97 -18.13 -24.64
C GLU A 195 15.60 -17.85 -26.02
N LYS A 196 15.09 -18.47 -27.09
CA LYS A 196 15.63 -18.36 -28.46
C LYS A 196 14.97 -17.29 -29.33
N VAL A 197 13.73 -16.91 -29.03
CA VAL A 197 12.90 -16.03 -29.85
C VAL A 197 12.10 -15.12 -28.93
N LEU A 198 12.08 -13.83 -29.20
CA LEU A 198 11.29 -12.86 -28.45
C LEU A 198 9.79 -13.09 -28.69
N ARG A 199 9.03 -13.23 -27.61
CA ARG A 199 7.57 -13.30 -27.59
C ARG A 199 7.09 -12.23 -26.61
N ALA A 200 6.64 -11.12 -27.16
CA ALA A 200 6.12 -10.00 -26.41
C ALA A 200 4.62 -10.18 -26.12
N PHE A 201 4.14 -9.55 -25.05
CA PHE A 201 2.76 -9.56 -24.62
C PHE A 201 2.37 -8.17 -24.10
N SER A 202 1.15 -7.73 -24.38
CA SER A 202 0.55 -6.54 -23.80
C SER A 202 -0.94 -6.77 -23.56
N SER A 203 -1.43 -6.42 -22.37
CA SER A 203 -2.85 -6.50 -22.01
C SER A 203 -3.33 -5.18 -21.41
N GLY A 204 -4.55 -4.80 -21.77
CA GLY A 204 -5.17 -3.58 -21.29
C GLY A 204 -6.44 -3.25 -22.07
N ARG A 205 -7.10 -2.15 -21.71
CA ARG A 205 -8.18 -1.60 -22.53
C ARG A 205 -7.55 -0.73 -23.61
N PHE A 206 -7.44 -1.24 -24.83
CA PHE A 206 -6.83 -0.55 -25.97
C PHE A 206 -7.93 0.00 -26.91
N GLU A 207 -8.84 0.76 -26.31
CA GLU A 207 -9.89 1.52 -26.99
C GLU A 207 -9.31 2.78 -27.65
N THR A 208 -9.84 3.19 -28.80
CA THR A 208 -9.44 4.41 -29.51
C THR A 208 -9.46 5.65 -28.60
N ASN A 209 -10.44 5.74 -27.70
CA ASN A 209 -10.59 6.87 -26.75
C ASN A 209 -9.56 6.88 -25.60
N SER A 210 -8.73 5.85 -25.49
CA SER A 210 -7.75 5.62 -24.43
C SER A 210 -6.31 5.55 -24.95
N GLU A 211 -6.14 5.51 -26.27
CA GLU A 211 -4.86 5.34 -26.95
C GLU A 211 -3.77 6.34 -26.52
N PRO A 212 -4.03 7.66 -26.29
CA PRO A 212 -3.01 8.61 -25.84
C PRO A 212 -2.38 8.32 -24.46
N LEU A 213 -2.93 7.31 -23.77
CA LEU A 213 -2.63 6.98 -22.38
C LEU A 213 -2.31 5.49 -22.20
N LYS A 214 -2.93 4.61 -23.00
CA LYS A 214 -2.74 3.15 -23.01
C LYS A 214 -1.82 2.65 -24.12
N GLN A 215 -1.66 3.40 -25.21
CA GLN A 215 -0.61 3.28 -26.23
C GLN A 215 -0.33 1.86 -26.78
N SER A 216 -1.32 1.15 -27.34
CA SER A 216 -1.07 -0.14 -28.03
C SER A 216 -0.29 0.02 -29.33
N ARG A 217 -0.48 1.16 -30.03
CA ARG A 217 0.27 1.55 -31.23
C ARG A 217 1.76 1.69 -30.93
N LEU A 218 2.09 2.28 -29.78
CA LEU A 218 3.46 2.40 -29.30
C LEU A 218 4.10 1.02 -29.11
N ALA A 219 3.40 0.08 -28.46
CA ALA A 219 3.92 -1.27 -28.26
C ALA A 219 4.19 -2.02 -29.58
N ALA A 220 3.22 -2.02 -30.51
CA ALA A 220 3.37 -2.67 -31.82
C ALA A 220 4.48 -2.03 -32.67
N SER A 221 4.50 -0.70 -32.73
CA SER A 221 5.50 0.09 -33.46
C SER A 221 6.90 -0.07 -32.88
N ALA A 222 7.04 -0.06 -31.54
CA ALA A 222 8.31 -0.27 -30.86
C ALA A 222 8.87 -1.69 -31.09
N LEU A 223 8.03 -2.73 -31.18
CA LEU A 223 8.48 -4.06 -31.59
C LEU A 223 9.00 -4.06 -33.03
N GLY A 224 8.28 -3.44 -33.96
CA GLY A 224 8.72 -3.31 -35.35
C GLY A 224 10.08 -2.60 -35.45
N LEU A 225 10.23 -1.47 -34.76
CA LEU A 225 11.49 -0.74 -34.70
C LEU A 225 12.61 -1.53 -34.01
N ALA A 226 12.31 -2.26 -32.93
CA ALA A 226 13.28 -3.13 -32.26
C ALA A 226 13.79 -4.22 -33.23
N VAL A 227 12.88 -4.85 -33.97
CA VAL A 227 13.20 -5.80 -35.04
C VAL A 227 14.14 -5.19 -36.09
N LYS A 228 13.86 -3.96 -36.54
CA LYS A 228 14.71 -3.23 -37.49
C LYS A 228 16.06 -2.82 -36.91
N LYS A 229 16.13 -2.43 -35.63
CA LYS A 229 17.40 -2.18 -34.92
C LYS A 229 18.22 -3.47 -34.73
N GLY A 230 17.53 -4.60 -34.60
CA GLY A 230 18.13 -5.92 -34.43
C GLY A 230 18.92 -6.40 -35.66
N ASP A 231 18.43 -6.12 -36.87
CA ASP A 231 19.15 -6.22 -38.17
C ASP A 231 20.15 -7.40 -38.24
N ASP A 232 19.62 -8.62 -38.09
CA ASP A 232 20.31 -9.92 -37.98
C ASP A 232 21.36 -10.13 -36.86
N ARG A 233 21.74 -9.08 -36.13
CA ARG A 233 22.71 -9.10 -35.00
C ARG A 233 22.15 -9.73 -33.73
N ILE A 234 20.83 -9.84 -33.60
CA ILE A 234 20.14 -10.40 -32.43
C ILE A 234 19.18 -11.50 -32.91
N ASP A 235 19.57 -12.76 -32.74
CA ASP A 235 18.79 -13.92 -33.20
C ASP A 235 17.36 -13.95 -32.64
N ALA A 236 17.18 -13.53 -31.39
CA ALA A 236 15.87 -13.48 -30.74
C ALA A 236 14.86 -12.57 -31.47
N LEU A 237 15.32 -11.59 -32.25
CA LEU A 237 14.46 -10.67 -33.00
C LEU A 237 14.11 -11.16 -34.41
N LYS A 238 14.78 -12.20 -34.93
CA LYS A 238 14.55 -12.70 -36.31
C LYS A 238 13.11 -13.17 -36.51
N ALA A 239 12.59 -13.95 -35.57
CA ALA A 239 11.22 -14.49 -35.58
C ALA A 239 10.33 -13.90 -34.46
N ALA A 240 10.57 -12.64 -34.04
CA ALA A 240 9.84 -12.04 -32.94
C ALA A 240 8.32 -11.94 -33.21
N SER A 241 7.54 -12.09 -32.15
CA SER A 241 6.07 -11.96 -32.19
C SER A 241 5.51 -11.21 -31.00
N MET A 242 4.27 -10.72 -31.12
CA MET A 242 3.51 -10.09 -30.02
C MET A 242 2.04 -10.48 -30.00
N SER A 243 1.52 -10.80 -28.82
CA SER A 243 0.07 -10.77 -28.55
C SER A 243 -0.32 -9.43 -27.92
N ILE A 244 -1.43 -8.84 -28.36
CA ILE A 244 -1.99 -7.59 -27.77
C ILE A 244 -3.47 -7.83 -27.45
N ILE A 245 -3.81 -7.94 -26.17
CA ILE A 245 -5.14 -8.37 -25.70
C ILE A 245 -5.95 -7.17 -25.18
N GLY A 246 -7.23 -7.11 -25.55
CA GLY A 246 -8.15 -6.02 -25.21
C GLY A 246 -8.16 -4.87 -26.21
N VAL A 247 -7.87 -5.16 -27.48
CA VAL A 247 -7.98 -4.22 -28.60
C VAL A 247 -9.44 -4.11 -29.06
N GLU A 248 -9.89 -2.89 -29.36
CA GLU A 248 -11.23 -2.62 -29.89
C GLU A 248 -11.42 -3.30 -31.26
N LYS A 249 -12.52 -4.05 -31.44
CA LYS A 249 -12.76 -4.87 -32.64
C LYS A 249 -12.57 -4.12 -33.96
N ALA A 250 -13.01 -2.87 -34.06
CA ALA A 250 -12.85 -2.06 -35.27
C ALA A 250 -11.37 -1.84 -35.69
N ARG A 251 -10.45 -1.84 -34.71
CA ARG A 251 -9.00 -1.70 -34.94
C ARG A 251 -8.35 -3.03 -35.35
N ILE A 252 -8.85 -4.14 -34.81
CA ILE A 252 -8.49 -5.51 -35.21
C ILE A 252 -8.89 -5.74 -36.67
N ASP A 253 -10.16 -5.47 -37.00
CA ASP A 253 -10.70 -5.65 -38.36
C ASP A 253 -10.01 -4.72 -39.39
N ALA A 254 -9.36 -3.65 -38.94
CA ALA A 254 -8.57 -2.73 -39.77
C ALA A 254 -7.10 -3.14 -39.95
N GLY A 255 -6.57 -4.15 -39.21
CA GLY A 255 -5.17 -4.57 -39.26
C GLY A 255 -4.16 -3.49 -38.85
N GLU A 256 -4.58 -2.58 -37.97
CA GLU A 256 -3.86 -1.34 -37.65
C GLU A 256 -2.47 -1.60 -37.03
N LEU A 257 -2.41 -2.51 -36.05
CA LEU A 257 -1.21 -2.72 -35.22
C LEU A 257 -0.18 -3.58 -35.97
N GLU A 258 -0.65 -4.51 -36.78
CA GLU A 258 0.13 -5.34 -37.69
C GLU A 258 0.79 -4.47 -38.77
N ALA A 259 0.03 -3.60 -39.41
CA ALA A 259 0.55 -2.67 -40.42
C ALA A 259 1.62 -1.74 -39.83
N LEU A 260 1.40 -1.19 -38.63
CA LEU A 260 2.40 -0.38 -37.91
C LEU A 260 3.71 -1.16 -37.67
N ALA A 261 3.62 -2.36 -37.11
CA ALA A 261 4.80 -3.17 -36.81
C ALA A 261 5.59 -3.57 -38.08
N ILE A 262 4.89 -3.94 -39.15
CA ILE A 262 5.49 -4.32 -40.44
C ILE A 262 6.21 -3.11 -41.07
N ASN A 263 5.58 -1.94 -41.08
CA ASN A 263 6.15 -0.71 -41.65
C ASN A 263 7.42 -0.26 -40.91
N GLU A 264 7.41 -0.31 -39.58
CA GLU A 264 8.58 0.02 -38.76
C GLU A 264 9.71 -1.00 -38.91
N ALA A 265 9.37 -2.29 -39.03
CA ALA A 265 10.33 -3.37 -39.22
C ALA A 265 10.97 -3.38 -40.63
N GLY A 266 10.27 -2.87 -41.65
CA GLY A 266 10.64 -3.06 -43.05
C GLY A 266 10.51 -4.51 -43.55
N ARG A 267 9.85 -5.38 -42.77
CA ARG A 267 9.61 -6.79 -43.05
C ARG A 267 8.42 -7.31 -42.24
N HIS A 268 7.95 -8.52 -42.53
CA HIS A 268 6.93 -9.17 -41.70
C HIS A 268 7.42 -9.42 -40.27
N VAL A 269 6.56 -9.06 -39.31
CA VAL A 269 6.64 -9.32 -37.87
C VAL A 269 5.27 -9.81 -37.44
N ASN A 270 5.19 -10.83 -36.60
CA ASN A 270 3.91 -11.42 -36.20
C ASN A 270 3.30 -10.67 -35.01
N VAL A 271 2.40 -9.73 -35.26
CA VAL A 271 1.58 -9.09 -34.23
C VAL A 271 0.17 -9.66 -34.31
N VAL A 272 -0.40 -10.05 -33.17
CA VAL A 272 -1.71 -10.68 -33.05
C VAL A 272 -2.54 -9.86 -32.07
N PRO A 273 -3.34 -8.89 -32.54
CA PRO A 273 -4.30 -8.19 -31.70
C PRO A 273 -5.54 -9.06 -31.47
N GLY A 274 -6.10 -8.99 -30.26
CA GLY A 274 -7.30 -9.70 -29.86
C GLY A 274 -8.20 -8.82 -28.99
N GLU A 275 -9.49 -9.12 -29.00
CA GLU A 275 -10.46 -8.54 -28.06
C GLU A 275 -10.11 -8.96 -26.62
N PHE A 276 -10.84 -8.42 -25.62
CA PHE A 276 -10.64 -8.86 -24.24
C PHE A 276 -11.19 -10.27 -24.05
N ASP A 277 -10.34 -11.23 -23.68
CA ASP A 277 -10.80 -12.59 -23.36
C ASP A 277 -11.55 -12.58 -22.02
N LYS A 278 -12.68 -13.30 -21.97
CA LYS A 278 -13.48 -13.46 -20.77
C LYS A 278 -12.95 -14.58 -19.88
N ASP A 279 -12.07 -15.44 -20.40
CA ASP A 279 -11.32 -16.42 -19.64
C ASP A 279 -9.98 -15.82 -19.13
N PRO A 280 -9.83 -15.59 -17.81
CA PRO A 280 -8.59 -15.06 -17.25
C PRO A 280 -7.44 -16.06 -17.29
N GLU A 281 -7.73 -17.37 -17.31
CA GLU A 281 -6.70 -18.40 -17.39
C GLU A 281 -6.06 -18.40 -18.78
N ALA A 282 -6.85 -18.22 -19.85
CA ALA A 282 -6.34 -18.05 -21.21
C ALA A 282 -5.39 -16.84 -21.36
N ILE A 283 -5.67 -15.73 -20.67
CA ILE A 283 -4.78 -14.55 -20.64
C ILE A 283 -3.46 -14.89 -19.92
N VAL A 284 -3.54 -15.57 -18.77
CA VAL A 284 -2.36 -16.00 -18.00
C VAL A 284 -1.51 -17.00 -18.79
N ASP A 285 -2.13 -17.95 -19.50
CA ASP A 285 -1.46 -18.95 -20.31
C ASP A 285 -0.67 -18.33 -21.48
N GLN A 286 -1.20 -17.28 -22.12
CA GLN A 286 -0.45 -16.51 -23.12
C GLN A 286 0.72 -15.73 -22.49
N LEU A 287 0.51 -15.15 -21.31
CA LEU A 287 1.49 -14.37 -20.58
C LEU A 287 2.70 -15.22 -20.14
N VAL A 288 2.49 -16.40 -19.54
CA VAL A 288 3.59 -17.29 -19.09
C VAL A 288 4.39 -17.91 -20.24
N GLN A 289 3.80 -17.99 -21.45
CA GLN A 289 4.47 -18.43 -22.68
C GLN A 289 5.25 -17.30 -23.38
N SER A 290 5.09 -16.07 -22.93
CA SER A 290 5.80 -14.89 -23.42
C SER A 290 7.08 -14.64 -22.61
N ASN A 291 8.10 -14.00 -23.17
CA ASN A 291 9.35 -13.65 -22.49
C ASN A 291 9.58 -12.13 -22.39
N LEU A 292 8.57 -11.34 -22.73
CA LEU A 292 8.51 -9.91 -22.48
C LEU A 292 7.04 -9.49 -22.31
N ALA A 293 6.72 -8.80 -21.23
CA ALA A 293 5.49 -8.03 -21.07
C ALA A 293 5.80 -6.54 -21.29
N ILE A 294 4.91 -5.85 -21.98
CA ILE A 294 4.98 -4.40 -22.21
C ILE A 294 3.69 -3.80 -21.65
N MET A 295 3.81 -2.92 -20.67
CA MET A 295 2.73 -2.06 -20.19
C MET A 295 3.02 -0.62 -20.65
N PRO A 296 2.66 -0.26 -21.90
CA PRO A 296 3.03 1.02 -22.51
C PRO A 296 2.22 2.22 -21.98
N SER A 297 1.51 2.07 -20.85
CA SER A 297 0.74 3.15 -20.22
C SER A 297 1.63 4.35 -19.89
N PHE A 298 1.26 5.55 -20.36
CA PHE A 298 1.92 6.80 -19.97
C PHE A 298 1.74 7.08 -18.47
N ARG A 299 0.51 6.93 -17.97
CA ARG A 299 0.16 6.98 -16.55
C ARG A 299 -0.85 5.88 -16.24
N GLU A 300 -0.92 5.45 -14.99
CA GLU A 300 -1.82 4.39 -14.52
C GLU A 300 -2.03 4.53 -13.01
N GLY A 301 -3.22 4.19 -12.49
CA GLY A 301 -3.50 4.23 -11.05
C GLY A 301 -2.57 3.33 -10.23
N PHE A 302 -2.68 2.01 -10.44
CA PHE A 302 -1.66 1.05 -10.01
C PHE A 302 -0.99 0.43 -11.24
N GLY A 303 -1.71 -0.44 -11.96
CA GLY A 303 -1.20 -1.14 -13.16
C GLY A 303 -1.17 -2.65 -12.97
N LEU A 304 -2.36 -3.23 -12.82
CA LEU A 304 -2.52 -4.67 -12.56
C LEU A 304 -1.97 -5.55 -13.70
N SER A 305 -1.96 -5.12 -14.96
CA SER A 305 -1.35 -5.89 -16.05
C SER A 305 0.19 -5.99 -15.95
N GLY A 306 0.85 -4.97 -15.38
CA GLY A 306 2.25 -5.08 -14.99
C GLY A 306 2.45 -5.98 -13.75
N TRP A 307 1.49 -5.97 -12.81
CA TRP A 307 1.51 -6.84 -11.62
C TRP A 307 1.33 -8.32 -12.00
N GLU A 308 0.45 -8.61 -12.96
CA GLU A 308 0.28 -9.91 -13.62
C GLU A 308 1.59 -10.40 -14.22
N ALA A 309 2.29 -9.57 -15.01
CA ALA A 309 3.58 -9.92 -15.59
C ALA A 309 4.63 -10.31 -14.53
N ILE A 310 4.75 -9.53 -13.46
CA ILE A 310 5.67 -9.81 -12.34
C ILE A 310 5.28 -11.11 -11.64
N GLY A 311 3.99 -11.28 -11.34
CA GLY A 311 3.46 -12.48 -10.71
C GLY A 311 3.68 -13.74 -11.54
N CYS A 312 3.63 -13.63 -12.86
CA CYS A 312 3.93 -14.69 -13.83
C CYS A 312 5.43 -14.85 -14.16
N GLU A 313 6.32 -14.15 -13.46
CA GLU A 313 7.78 -14.19 -13.65
C GLU A 313 8.23 -13.78 -15.08
N VAL A 314 7.45 -12.90 -15.72
CA VAL A 314 7.70 -12.37 -17.08
C VAL A 314 8.49 -11.06 -16.99
N PRO A 315 9.57 -10.87 -17.78
CA PRO A 315 10.28 -9.59 -17.86
C PRO A 315 9.36 -8.46 -18.28
N LEU A 316 9.41 -7.32 -17.60
CA LEU A 316 8.47 -6.21 -17.80
C LEU A 316 9.16 -4.90 -18.25
N VAL A 317 8.61 -4.29 -19.29
CA VAL A 317 8.85 -2.90 -19.70
C VAL A 317 7.58 -2.08 -19.39
N LEU A 318 7.70 -0.96 -18.69
CA LEU A 318 6.56 -0.12 -18.29
C LEU A 318 6.90 1.38 -18.22
N GLY A 319 5.88 2.23 -18.29
CA GLY A 319 6.02 3.67 -18.04
C GLY A 319 6.36 3.99 -16.58
N ARG A 320 7.31 4.91 -16.35
CA ARG A 320 7.73 5.37 -15.01
C ARG A 320 6.64 6.10 -14.23
N GLU A 321 5.71 6.74 -14.94
CA GLU A 321 4.59 7.48 -14.36
C GLU A 321 3.39 6.58 -13.97
N THR A 322 3.57 5.26 -13.96
CA THR A 322 2.58 4.29 -13.44
C THR A 322 2.77 4.04 -11.94
N GLY A 323 1.66 3.86 -11.21
CA GLY A 323 1.71 3.57 -9.77
C GLY A 323 2.51 2.31 -9.41
N LEU A 324 2.52 1.30 -10.29
CA LEU A 324 3.33 0.09 -10.13
C LEU A 324 4.83 0.39 -10.18
N PHE A 325 5.31 1.19 -11.14
CA PHE A 325 6.73 1.54 -11.20
C PHE A 325 7.16 2.27 -9.94
N LYS A 326 6.38 3.27 -9.52
CA LYS A 326 6.65 4.06 -8.31
C LYS A 326 6.57 3.21 -7.03
N PHE A 327 5.66 2.26 -6.97
CA PHE A 327 5.58 1.29 -5.87
C PHE A 327 6.82 0.41 -5.78
N ILE A 328 7.31 -0.13 -6.92
CA ILE A 328 8.54 -0.94 -6.97
C ILE A 328 9.77 -0.10 -6.58
N ASP A 329 9.87 1.13 -7.09
CA ASP A 329 11.01 2.02 -6.82
C ASP A 329 11.04 2.49 -5.35
N ARG A 330 9.90 2.90 -4.78
CA ARG A 330 9.81 3.21 -3.34
C ARG A 330 10.11 2.01 -2.46
N THR A 331 9.67 0.82 -2.84
CA THR A 331 9.81 -0.41 -2.03
C THR A 331 11.23 -0.99 -2.09
N LEU A 332 11.78 -1.13 -3.28
CA LEU A 332 13.01 -1.89 -3.53
C LEU A 332 14.16 -1.04 -4.12
N GLY A 333 13.90 0.21 -4.49
CA GLY A 333 14.85 1.12 -5.10
C GLY A 333 15.63 0.50 -6.25
N GLY A 334 16.96 0.61 -6.20
CA GLY A 334 17.88 0.02 -7.17
C GLY A 334 17.78 -1.51 -7.33
N VAL A 335 17.28 -2.24 -6.31
CA VAL A 335 17.09 -3.70 -6.40
C VAL A 335 15.85 -4.03 -7.24
N GLY A 336 14.77 -3.26 -7.11
CA GLY A 336 13.57 -3.42 -7.92
C GLY A 336 13.76 -2.91 -9.34
N THR A 337 14.26 -1.68 -9.48
CA THR A 337 14.52 -1.04 -10.78
C THR A 337 15.68 -1.66 -11.55
N GLY A 338 16.54 -2.45 -10.90
CA GLY A 338 17.51 -3.33 -11.55
C GLY A 338 16.88 -4.55 -12.24
N CYS A 339 15.65 -4.92 -11.85
CA CYS A 339 14.94 -6.10 -12.35
C CYS A 339 13.74 -5.78 -13.27
N VAL A 340 13.41 -4.50 -13.48
CA VAL A 340 12.32 -4.03 -14.36
C VAL A 340 12.78 -2.86 -15.22
N THR A 341 12.27 -2.72 -16.45
CA THR A 341 12.68 -1.63 -17.35
C THR A 341 11.65 -0.50 -17.37
N GLY A 342 11.88 0.53 -16.54
CA GLY A 342 11.06 1.74 -16.49
C GLY A 342 11.44 2.76 -17.57
N ILE A 343 10.52 3.04 -18.49
CA ILE A 343 10.63 4.02 -19.57
C ILE A 343 10.08 5.37 -19.11
N ASP A 344 10.86 6.43 -19.30
CA ASP A 344 10.33 7.79 -19.25
C ASP A 344 9.59 8.06 -20.57
N LEU A 345 8.27 8.25 -20.49
CA LEU A 345 7.38 8.41 -21.64
C LEU A 345 6.93 9.86 -21.73
N ASN A 346 6.98 10.45 -22.91
CA ASN A 346 6.43 11.76 -23.20
C ASN A 346 4.89 11.72 -23.35
N GLY A 347 4.34 10.56 -23.73
CA GLY A 347 2.90 10.31 -23.87
C GLY A 347 2.28 10.85 -25.17
N GLY A 348 0.96 10.70 -25.31
CA GLY A 348 0.21 11.01 -26.53
C GLY A 348 0.01 9.77 -27.42
N ASP A 349 -0.40 9.96 -28.68
CA ASP A 349 -0.42 8.86 -29.66
C ASP A 349 0.94 8.75 -30.35
N LEU A 350 1.65 7.66 -30.09
CA LEU A 350 2.85 7.22 -30.81
C LEU A 350 3.97 8.29 -30.88
N HIS A 351 4.39 8.83 -29.73
CA HIS A 351 5.50 9.79 -29.68
C HIS A 351 6.81 9.15 -30.21
N PRO A 352 7.56 9.80 -31.13
CA PRO A 352 8.77 9.23 -31.73
C PRO A 352 9.84 8.82 -30.70
N ASP A 353 10.15 9.70 -29.73
CA ASP A 353 11.12 9.38 -28.68
C ASP A 353 10.71 8.17 -27.82
N ASP A 354 9.41 8.02 -27.53
CA ASP A 354 8.89 6.93 -26.72
C ASP A 354 9.03 5.60 -27.48
N LYS A 355 8.77 5.63 -28.79
CA LYS A 355 9.00 4.50 -29.70
C LYS A 355 10.48 4.10 -29.72
N GLU A 356 11.39 5.07 -29.84
CA GLU A 356 12.84 4.83 -29.80
C GLU A 356 13.29 4.21 -28.48
N ARG A 357 12.90 4.82 -27.34
CA ARG A 357 13.22 4.34 -25.98
C ARG A 357 12.67 2.93 -25.70
N MET A 358 11.42 2.67 -26.11
CA MET A 358 10.79 1.37 -25.92
C MET A 358 11.42 0.30 -26.84
N ALA A 359 11.76 0.65 -28.08
CA ALA A 359 12.48 -0.25 -28.97
C ALA A 359 13.87 -0.61 -28.42
N ASP A 360 14.61 0.35 -27.85
CA ASP A 360 15.90 0.09 -27.21
C ASP A 360 15.78 -0.82 -25.98
N ALA A 361 14.70 -0.69 -25.20
CA ALA A 361 14.41 -1.60 -24.10
C ALA A 361 14.11 -3.03 -24.58
N ILE A 362 13.31 -3.18 -25.64
CA ILE A 362 13.03 -4.47 -26.28
C ILE A 362 14.33 -5.10 -26.81
N VAL A 363 15.17 -4.32 -27.51
CA VAL A 363 16.50 -4.74 -28.00
C VAL A 363 17.39 -5.23 -26.86
N LYS A 364 17.49 -4.46 -25.77
CA LYS A 364 18.30 -4.80 -24.59
C LYS A 364 17.84 -6.09 -23.91
N ILE A 365 16.53 -6.34 -23.84
CA ILE A 365 15.98 -7.59 -23.29
C ILE A 365 16.24 -8.76 -24.25
N ALA A 366 16.05 -8.56 -25.55
CA ALA A 366 16.29 -9.58 -26.58
C ALA A 366 17.77 -10.02 -26.68
N GLN A 367 18.73 -9.19 -26.26
CA GLN A 367 20.14 -9.57 -26.14
C GLN A 367 20.39 -10.67 -25.10
N ASN A 368 19.55 -10.80 -24.06
CA ASN A 368 19.71 -11.83 -23.04
C ASN A 368 18.39 -12.17 -22.32
N LEU A 369 17.50 -12.88 -23.02
CA LEU A 369 16.21 -13.32 -22.50
C LEU A 369 16.34 -14.18 -21.23
N GLY A 370 17.35 -15.06 -21.16
CA GLY A 370 17.59 -15.92 -20.00
C GLY A 370 18.00 -15.15 -18.74
N ARG A 371 18.72 -14.02 -18.89
CA ARG A 371 18.95 -13.08 -17.79
C ARG A 371 17.66 -12.35 -17.43
N ALA A 372 16.96 -11.77 -18.41
CA ALA A 372 15.75 -10.99 -18.15
C ALA A 372 14.70 -11.80 -17.35
N LYS A 373 14.51 -13.09 -17.68
CA LYS A 373 13.63 -14.01 -16.92
C LYS A 373 14.09 -14.24 -15.48
N LYS A 374 15.41 -14.36 -15.23
CA LYS A 374 15.96 -14.49 -13.86
C LYS A 374 15.78 -13.21 -13.06
N ASP A 375 15.93 -12.06 -13.71
CA ASP A 375 15.72 -10.75 -13.10
C ASP A 375 14.21 -10.59 -12.73
N ALA A 376 13.29 -11.00 -13.60
CA ALA A 376 11.84 -11.01 -13.32
C ALA A 376 11.45 -11.94 -12.14
N ALA A 377 11.97 -13.18 -12.11
CA ALA A 377 11.76 -14.08 -10.98
C ALA A 377 12.35 -13.54 -9.66
N SER A 378 13.45 -12.80 -9.73
CA SER A 378 14.06 -12.13 -8.57
C SER A 378 13.20 -10.97 -8.07
N LEU A 379 12.62 -10.17 -8.97
CA LEU A 379 11.69 -9.10 -8.61
C LEU A 379 10.47 -9.62 -7.83
N LYS A 380 9.82 -10.67 -8.34
CA LYS A 380 8.70 -11.33 -7.65
C LYS A 380 9.11 -11.83 -6.25
N LYS A 381 10.29 -12.45 -6.14
CA LYS A 381 10.82 -12.93 -4.85
C LYS A 381 11.04 -11.78 -3.86
N HIS A 382 11.61 -10.65 -4.30
CA HIS A 382 11.84 -9.49 -3.43
C HIS A 382 10.52 -8.84 -2.98
N LEU A 383 9.54 -8.71 -3.88
CA LEU A 383 8.22 -8.18 -3.54
C LEU A 383 7.47 -9.08 -2.53
N ILE A 384 7.52 -10.40 -2.70
CA ILE A 384 6.97 -11.37 -1.73
C ILE A 384 7.68 -11.26 -0.37
N ALA A 385 9.00 -11.08 -0.36
CA ALA A 385 9.75 -10.96 0.90
C ALA A 385 9.38 -9.69 1.68
N GLU A 386 9.12 -8.57 0.98
CA GLU A 386 8.83 -7.28 1.59
C GLU A 386 7.34 -7.10 1.95
N HIS A 387 6.42 -7.51 1.08
CA HIS A 387 4.97 -7.25 1.21
C HIS A 387 4.11 -8.51 1.36
N GLY A 388 4.69 -9.71 1.30
CA GLY A 388 3.98 -10.99 1.27
C GLY A 388 3.27 -11.29 -0.05
N CYS A 389 2.67 -10.27 -0.69
CA CYS A 389 2.00 -10.33 -2.00
C CYS A 389 1.01 -11.50 -2.14
N SER A 390 0.25 -11.79 -1.09
CA SER A 390 -0.93 -12.67 -1.12
C SER A 390 -2.19 -11.85 -0.85
N TRP A 391 -3.36 -12.36 -1.26
CA TRP A 391 -4.63 -11.69 -0.98
C TRP A 391 -5.04 -11.81 0.49
N GLU A 392 -4.54 -12.84 1.17
CA GLU A 392 -4.53 -12.97 2.61
C GLU A 392 -3.73 -11.82 3.27
N ASN A 393 -2.56 -11.44 2.74
CA ASN A 393 -1.79 -10.26 3.18
C ASN A 393 -2.53 -8.93 2.90
N THR A 394 -3.20 -8.79 1.74
CA THR A 394 -4.03 -7.61 1.43
C THR A 394 -5.19 -7.47 2.42
N ALA A 395 -5.82 -8.58 2.80
CA ALA A 395 -6.88 -8.61 3.82
C ALA A 395 -6.36 -8.28 5.22
N ASP A 396 -5.16 -8.74 5.58
CA ASP A 396 -4.47 -8.33 6.80
C ASP A 396 -4.20 -6.82 6.84
N GLN A 397 -3.75 -6.22 5.74
CA GLN A 397 -3.57 -4.77 5.61
C GLN A 397 -4.90 -4.03 5.80
N PHE A 398 -5.97 -4.54 5.20
CA PHE A 398 -7.33 -4.01 5.37
C PHE A 398 -7.77 -4.03 6.84
N TYR A 399 -7.65 -5.17 7.52
CA TYR A 399 -8.04 -5.31 8.92
C TYR A 399 -7.18 -4.47 9.87
N LYS A 400 -5.85 -4.45 9.69
CA LYS A 400 -4.93 -3.64 10.50
C LYS A 400 -5.26 -2.15 10.42
N HIS A 401 -5.53 -1.62 9.23
CA HIS A 401 -5.93 -0.22 9.07
C HIS A 401 -7.34 0.03 9.62
N LEU A 402 -8.31 -0.88 9.42
CA LEU A 402 -9.65 -0.77 10.00
C LEU A 402 -9.63 -0.74 11.54
N ASP A 403 -8.77 -1.54 12.16
CA ASP A 403 -8.56 -1.56 13.62
C ASP A 403 -7.88 -0.27 14.10
N ALA A 404 -6.84 0.23 13.41
CA ALA A 404 -6.23 1.52 13.71
C ALA A 404 -7.25 2.68 13.64
N GLU A 405 -8.11 2.67 12.62
CA GLU A 405 -9.21 3.63 12.46
C GLU A 405 -10.32 3.46 13.52
N ASN A 406 -10.57 2.24 14.02
CA ASN A 406 -11.47 2.04 15.16
C ASN A 406 -10.92 2.69 16.44
N VAL A 407 -9.61 2.58 16.67
CA VAL A 407 -8.92 3.27 17.78
C VAL A 407 -8.97 4.79 17.59
N ALA A 408 -8.74 5.29 16.37
CA ALA A 408 -8.77 6.72 16.06
C ALA A 408 -10.17 7.37 16.08
N VAL A 409 -11.26 6.59 15.93
CA VAL A 409 -12.66 7.07 15.98
C VAL A 409 -13.27 6.97 17.39
N ALA A 410 -12.68 6.19 18.30
CA ALA A 410 -13.12 6.10 19.69
C ALA A 410 -13.12 7.43 20.52
N PRO A 411 -12.32 8.49 20.22
CA PRO A 411 -12.30 9.72 21.00
C PRO A 411 -13.19 10.83 20.38
N ASN A 412 -14.48 10.57 20.09
CA ASN A 412 -15.46 11.64 19.82
C ASN A 412 -16.94 11.19 19.90
N ARG A 413 -17.50 11.08 21.11
CA ARG A 413 -18.96 11.08 21.35
C ARG A 413 -19.35 11.89 22.61
N THR A 414 -19.55 13.18 22.40
CA THR A 414 -20.34 14.11 23.23
C THR A 414 -21.12 15.01 22.27
N ALA A 415 -22.42 15.23 22.37
CA ALA A 415 -23.48 14.72 23.24
C ALA A 415 -24.82 14.73 22.41
N ILE A 416 -26.07 14.65 22.87
CA ILE A 416 -26.71 14.74 24.19
C ILE A 416 -27.94 13.81 24.20
N THR A 417 -28.11 12.99 25.25
CA THR A 417 -29.44 12.53 25.71
C THR A 417 -29.45 12.51 27.23
N ASN A 418 -30.40 13.23 27.84
CA ASN A 418 -30.59 13.19 29.30
C ASN A 418 -31.27 11.87 29.69
N ASN A 419 -30.62 11.08 30.54
CA ASN A 419 -31.29 10.31 31.59
C ASN A 419 -30.26 9.91 32.67
N PRO A 420 -30.62 10.01 33.97
CA PRO A 420 -29.77 9.53 35.06
C PRO A 420 -29.83 8.00 35.17
N ASP A 421 -28.90 7.44 35.95
CA ASP A 421 -28.70 6.01 36.24
C ASP A 421 -28.38 5.10 35.04
N GLN A 422 -27.08 4.95 34.78
CA GLN A 422 -26.38 3.67 35.02
C GLN A 422 -24.85 3.83 34.90
N SER A 423 -24.16 3.69 36.03
CA SER A 423 -22.69 3.53 36.08
C SER A 423 -22.29 2.07 35.88
N ILE A 424 -21.27 1.76 35.06
CA ILE A 424 -20.05 0.96 35.38
C ILE A 424 -19.00 1.18 34.26
N GLY A 425 -17.74 1.51 34.61
CA GLY A 425 -16.56 1.03 33.87
C GLY A 425 -15.93 1.89 32.75
N GLY A 426 -15.49 3.11 33.04
CA GLY A 426 -14.59 3.88 32.14
C GLY A 426 -13.10 3.68 32.46
N ASN A 427 -12.23 3.68 31.45
CA ASN A 427 -10.76 3.68 31.66
C ASN A 427 -10.33 4.99 32.36
N ALA A 428 -9.59 4.88 33.46
CA ALA A 428 -9.19 6.01 34.30
C ALA A 428 -8.04 6.87 33.72
N PHE A 429 -7.47 6.50 32.58
CA PHE A 429 -6.31 7.16 31.97
C PHE A 429 -6.52 7.40 30.47
N LYS A 430 -6.03 8.54 29.99
CA LYS A 430 -5.86 8.90 28.59
C LYS A 430 -4.38 8.93 28.22
N TYR A 431 -4.09 8.71 26.95
CA TYR A 431 -2.74 8.65 26.41
C TYR A 431 -2.62 9.56 25.18
N SER A 432 -1.47 10.19 24.99
CA SER A 432 -1.09 10.82 23.71
C SER A 432 0.41 10.67 23.47
N GLU A 433 0.81 10.47 22.22
CA GLU A 433 2.18 10.14 21.83
C GLU A 433 2.56 10.90 20.55
N ALA A 434 3.82 11.33 20.49
CA ALA A 434 4.44 11.98 19.34
C ALA A 434 5.86 11.45 19.20
N ASN A 435 6.03 10.42 18.37
CA ASN A 435 7.34 9.92 17.96
C ASN A 435 7.84 10.77 16.78
N HIS A 436 8.89 11.56 17.00
CA HIS A 436 9.44 12.50 16.02
C HIS A 436 10.42 11.83 15.04
N TYR A 437 11.08 10.74 15.45
CA TYR A 437 12.06 9.96 14.65
C TYR A 437 11.84 8.45 14.80
N ILE A 438 10.68 7.99 14.34
CA ILE A 438 10.20 6.60 14.54
C ILE A 438 11.13 5.55 13.93
N GLU A 439 11.91 5.90 12.91
CA GLU A 439 12.91 5.04 12.28
C GLU A 439 14.12 4.75 13.19
N CYS A 440 14.40 5.64 14.15
CA CYS A 440 15.48 5.47 15.13
C CYS A 440 14.95 4.99 16.49
N ALA A 441 13.80 5.50 16.94
CA ALA A 441 13.16 5.06 18.18
C ALA A 441 11.64 5.23 18.16
N GLU A 442 10.93 4.20 18.62
CA GLU A 442 9.50 4.21 18.86
C GLU A 442 9.24 3.99 20.35
N LEU A 443 8.63 4.98 21.01
CA LEU A 443 8.15 4.90 22.39
C LEU A 443 6.62 4.81 22.39
N GLN A 444 6.08 3.83 23.13
CA GLN A 444 4.65 3.70 23.45
C GLN A 444 4.48 3.59 24.97
N VAL A 445 3.41 4.14 25.54
CA VAL A 445 3.19 4.19 27.00
C VAL A 445 1.78 3.78 27.39
N THR A 446 1.68 2.96 28.45
CA THR A 446 0.40 2.53 29.03
C THR A 446 0.50 2.51 30.56
N THR A 447 -0.59 2.16 31.25
CA THR A 447 -0.55 1.90 32.70
C THR A 447 -0.83 0.45 33.05
N GLY A 448 -0.14 -0.06 34.08
CA GLY A 448 -0.40 -1.37 34.66
C GLY A 448 -1.75 -1.47 35.38
N GLN A 449 -2.14 -2.66 35.84
CA GLN A 449 -3.44 -2.89 36.48
C GLN A 449 -3.53 -2.29 37.90
N GLY A 450 -3.71 -0.96 38.00
CA GLY A 450 -3.96 -0.19 39.21
C GLY A 450 -5.32 0.53 39.17
N ARG A 451 -6.08 0.52 40.26
CA ARG A 451 -7.53 0.85 40.25
C ARG A 451 -7.90 2.34 40.38
N LYS A 452 -6.97 3.30 40.36
CA LYS A 452 -7.27 4.73 40.56
C LYS A 452 -6.31 5.65 39.80
N ALA A 453 -6.81 6.80 39.31
CA ALA A 453 -6.01 7.85 38.66
C ALA A 453 -4.79 8.31 39.49
N ILE A 454 -4.92 8.29 40.82
CA ILE A 454 -3.93 8.77 41.79
C ILE A 454 -2.83 7.77 42.18
N ASP A 455 -2.89 6.51 41.76
CA ASP A 455 -1.88 5.50 42.12
C ASP A 455 -1.80 4.43 41.02
N PHE A 456 -0.80 4.56 40.15
CA PHE A 456 -0.67 3.77 38.92
C PHE A 456 0.77 3.46 38.54
N GLU A 457 0.93 2.34 37.85
CA GLU A 457 2.19 1.89 37.30
C GLU A 457 2.30 2.35 35.85
N ILE A 458 3.46 2.86 35.46
CA ILE A 458 3.77 3.25 34.08
C ILE A 458 4.45 2.07 33.41
N LEU A 459 3.88 1.58 32.31
CA LEU A 459 4.52 0.66 31.39
C LEU A 459 4.99 1.49 30.19
N ALA A 460 6.20 1.25 29.70
CA ALA A 460 6.75 1.96 28.56
C ALA A 460 7.43 0.96 27.62
N GLU A 461 6.86 0.77 26.43
CA GLU A 461 7.50 -0.03 25.39
C GLU A 461 8.43 0.86 24.57
N LEU A 462 9.67 0.43 24.36
CA LEU A 462 10.67 1.16 23.57
C LEU A 462 11.31 0.22 22.56
N ARG A 463 11.28 0.60 21.29
CA ARG A 463 12.04 -0.05 20.21
C ARG A 463 13.11 0.89 19.68
N PHE A 464 14.26 0.34 19.27
CA PHE A 464 15.22 1.05 18.43
C PHE A 464 15.18 0.51 17.00
N GLY A 465 15.47 1.39 16.05
CA GLY A 465 15.66 1.08 14.65
C GLY A 465 16.91 1.75 14.09
N THR A 466 17.03 1.75 12.77
CA THR A 466 18.11 2.44 12.05
C THR A 466 17.54 3.29 10.92
N ALA A 467 17.86 4.58 10.89
CA ALA A 467 17.47 5.45 9.78
C ALA A 467 18.53 5.40 8.66
N PRO A 468 18.21 4.91 7.45
CA PRO A 468 19.12 4.99 6.31
C PRO A 468 19.24 6.44 5.83
N LEU A 469 20.46 6.90 5.59
CA LEU A 469 20.74 8.26 5.15
C LEU A 469 21.76 8.26 3.99
N GLN A 470 21.35 8.87 2.87
CA GLN A 470 22.18 9.04 1.69
C GLN A 470 22.65 10.50 1.57
N VAL A 471 23.96 10.72 1.61
CA VAL A 471 24.59 12.04 1.50
C VAL A 471 25.60 12.02 0.35
N LEU A 472 25.17 12.52 -0.81
CA LEU A 472 25.97 12.48 -2.04
C LEU A 472 26.41 11.02 -2.35
N ASP A 473 27.72 10.78 -2.35
CA ASP A 473 28.39 9.49 -2.54
C ASP A 473 28.44 8.61 -1.27
N LEU A 474 28.02 9.11 -0.11
CA LEU A 474 28.04 8.37 1.16
C LEU A 474 26.67 7.75 1.46
N SER A 475 26.66 6.43 1.71
CA SER A 475 25.50 5.70 2.20
C SER A 475 25.75 5.23 3.62
N ALA A 476 24.90 5.64 4.56
CA ALA A 476 25.05 5.37 5.98
C ALA A 476 23.74 4.93 6.64
N GLU A 477 23.85 4.24 7.77
CA GLU A 477 22.76 3.94 8.69
C GLU A 477 23.01 4.68 10.00
N ILE A 478 22.06 5.52 10.40
CA ILE A 478 22.05 6.17 11.72
C ILE A 478 21.38 5.24 12.72
N PHE A 479 21.98 5.08 13.89
CA PHE A 479 21.46 4.28 14.99
C PHE A 479 21.71 4.99 16.32
N LEU A 480 21.03 4.55 17.38
CA LEU A 480 21.18 5.12 18.72
C LEU A 480 22.02 4.17 19.57
N LYS A 481 23.12 4.65 20.17
CA LYS A 481 23.94 3.88 21.11
C LYS A 481 23.26 3.83 22.48
N GLN A 482 22.70 4.98 22.88
CA GLN A 482 22.05 5.22 24.14
C GLN A 482 21.01 6.34 23.99
N VAL A 483 19.93 6.28 24.77
CA VAL A 483 18.94 7.35 24.94
C VAL A 483 18.69 7.61 26.42
N ARG A 484 18.04 8.73 26.73
CA ARG A 484 17.49 9.03 28.04
C ARG A 484 15.97 9.10 27.96
N LEU A 485 15.29 8.23 28.70
CA LEU A 485 13.86 8.31 28.92
C LEU A 485 13.63 9.03 30.26
N GLN A 486 12.97 10.19 30.25
CA GLN A 486 12.58 10.91 31.46
C GLN A 486 11.09 10.78 31.71
N VAL A 487 10.70 10.35 32.91
CA VAL A 487 9.32 10.40 33.42
C VAL A 487 9.17 11.63 34.31
N VAL A 488 8.25 12.53 33.95
CA VAL A 488 7.89 13.73 34.72
C VAL A 488 6.45 13.58 35.21
N PRO A 489 6.22 13.17 36.47
CA PRO A 489 4.88 13.11 37.04
C PRO A 489 4.19 14.48 37.08
N ARG A 490 2.91 14.52 36.74
CA ARG A 490 2.00 15.64 36.96
C ARG A 490 1.13 15.31 38.18
N GLY A 491 1.07 16.22 39.17
CA GLY A 491 0.26 16.04 40.38
C GLY A 491 0.73 14.97 41.39
N GLY A 492 1.79 14.21 41.08
CA GLY A 492 2.26 13.11 41.94
C GLY A 492 3.79 12.99 42.03
N THR A 493 4.26 11.89 42.60
CA THR A 493 5.69 11.55 42.75
C THR A 493 5.96 10.10 42.36
N ILE A 494 7.15 9.79 41.85
CA ILE A 494 7.58 8.41 41.63
C ILE A 494 7.84 7.74 42.99
N ARG A 495 7.33 6.53 43.19
CA ARG A 495 7.42 5.76 44.43
C ARG A 495 7.73 4.28 44.17
N GLY A 496 8.38 3.64 45.15
CA GLY A 496 8.75 2.22 45.09
C GLY A 496 9.97 1.95 44.21
N ASP A 497 10.18 0.67 43.88
CA ASP A 497 11.22 0.20 42.97
C ASP A 497 11.00 0.76 41.56
N ARG A 498 12.10 1.04 40.86
CA ARG A 498 12.12 1.38 39.42
C ARG A 498 12.77 0.26 38.63
N LEU A 499 12.41 0.16 37.35
CA LEU A 499 13.01 -0.79 36.42
C LEU A 499 14.53 -0.55 36.34
N GLY A 500 15.32 -1.59 36.60
CA GLY A 500 16.79 -1.54 36.61
C GLY A 500 17.43 -0.95 37.88
N ASP A 501 16.69 -0.66 38.97
CA ASP A 501 17.28 -0.17 40.22
C ASP A 501 18.36 -1.15 40.75
N PRO A 502 19.34 -0.70 41.57
CA PRO A 502 20.51 -1.53 41.95
C PRO A 502 20.18 -2.86 42.66
N THR A 503 18.95 -3.01 43.18
CA THR A 503 18.43 -4.25 43.78
C THR A 503 17.99 -5.29 42.73
N LYS A 504 17.73 -4.88 41.49
CA LYS A 504 17.28 -5.68 40.33
C LYS A 504 17.90 -5.11 39.03
N PRO A 505 19.22 -5.19 38.85
CA PRO A 505 19.90 -4.59 37.69
C PRO A 505 19.48 -5.26 36.37
N LEU A 506 19.30 -4.46 35.32
CA LEU A 506 19.01 -4.92 33.96
C LEU A 506 20.09 -4.46 32.98
N ASN A 507 20.49 -5.34 32.08
CA ASN A 507 21.65 -5.12 31.22
C ASN A 507 21.30 -4.15 30.08
N GLY A 508 21.84 -2.93 30.13
CA GLY A 508 21.53 -1.84 29.20
C GLY A 508 20.46 -0.86 29.69
N ILE A 509 19.86 -1.05 30.87
CA ILE A 509 18.87 -0.13 31.46
C ILE A 509 19.36 0.32 32.84
N GLN A 510 19.68 1.61 32.96
CA GLN A 510 20.18 2.21 34.21
C GLN A 510 19.32 3.39 34.66
N PRO A 511 18.57 3.28 35.77
CA PRO A 511 17.87 4.41 36.35
C PRO A 511 18.84 5.39 37.02
N LEU A 512 18.65 6.68 36.71
CA LEU A 512 19.40 7.83 37.21
C LEU A 512 18.53 8.64 38.19
N ALA A 513 19.07 9.74 38.72
CA ALA A 513 18.29 10.64 39.57
C ALA A 513 17.15 11.33 38.80
N GLY A 514 16.08 11.74 39.51
CA GLY A 514 15.03 12.60 38.95
C GLY A 514 14.05 11.94 37.97
N GLY A 515 13.88 10.62 38.04
CA GLY A 515 12.95 9.90 37.14
C GLY A 515 13.49 9.76 35.71
N VAL A 516 14.80 9.58 35.56
CA VAL A 516 15.47 9.40 34.26
C VAL A 516 16.02 7.99 34.17
N TRP A 517 15.98 7.37 32.99
CA TRP A 517 16.65 6.10 32.67
C TRP A 517 17.60 6.33 31.50
N ALA A 518 18.86 5.94 31.64
CA ALA A 518 19.76 5.74 30.51
C ALA A 518 19.53 4.33 29.94
N ILE A 519 19.22 4.24 28.66
CA ILE A 519 18.86 2.99 27.98
C ILE A 519 19.76 2.83 26.75
N SER A 520 20.50 1.72 26.69
CA SER A 520 21.46 1.42 25.63
C SER A 520 21.16 0.06 24.99
N ASP A 521 21.02 0.03 23.67
CA ASP A 521 21.07 -1.21 22.88
C ASP A 521 21.67 -0.92 21.50
N PRO A 522 23.00 -0.86 21.39
CA PRO A 522 23.66 -0.41 20.16
C PRO A 522 23.58 -1.41 19.00
N LEU A 523 23.13 -2.67 19.20
CA LEU A 523 23.15 -3.74 18.18
C LEU A 523 22.06 -4.83 18.34
N GLY A 524 20.96 -4.59 19.06
CA GLY A 524 19.82 -5.52 19.14
C GLY A 524 20.04 -6.80 19.94
N ARG A 525 21.10 -6.90 20.76
CA ARG A 525 21.58 -8.20 21.29
C ARG A 525 20.87 -8.69 22.56
N ASN A 526 20.13 -7.81 23.23
CA ASN A 526 19.33 -8.15 24.42
C ASN A 526 17.82 -8.02 24.17
N ALA A 527 17.38 -7.71 22.94
CA ALA A 527 15.99 -7.38 22.65
C ALA A 527 15.08 -8.62 22.64
N LEU A 528 14.06 -8.63 23.51
CA LEU A 528 12.93 -9.55 23.41
C LEU A 528 12.04 -9.09 22.23
N ASN A 529 12.07 -9.83 21.12
CA ASN A 529 11.28 -9.55 19.91
C ASN A 529 11.41 -8.10 19.38
N GLY A 530 12.62 -7.52 19.44
CA GLY A 530 12.88 -6.16 18.95
C GLY A 530 12.43 -5.02 19.86
N LYS A 531 12.04 -5.31 21.12
CA LYS A 531 11.83 -4.31 22.17
C LYS A 531 13.03 -4.25 23.12
N VAL A 532 13.40 -3.03 23.50
CA VAL A 532 14.45 -2.70 24.49
C VAL A 532 13.84 -2.42 25.87
N LEU A 533 12.62 -1.86 25.90
CA LEU A 533 11.71 -1.94 27.05
C LEU A 533 10.44 -2.68 26.60
N GLY A 534 9.98 -3.66 27.38
CA GLY A 534 8.79 -4.46 27.11
C GLY A 534 7.57 -4.00 27.90
N ASP A 535 6.76 -4.97 28.34
CA ASP A 535 5.56 -4.75 29.16
C ASP A 535 5.85 -4.62 30.66
N GLU A 536 7.11 -4.46 31.06
CA GLU A 536 7.51 -4.30 32.46
C GLU A 536 7.15 -2.92 33.03
N THR A 537 6.81 -2.89 34.32
CA THR A 537 6.60 -1.62 35.06
C THR A 537 7.90 -0.82 35.15
N LEU A 538 7.96 0.30 34.42
CA LEU A 538 9.06 1.26 34.44
C LEU A 538 9.20 1.90 35.83
N CYS A 539 8.09 2.43 36.36
CA CYS A 539 7.97 2.95 37.72
C CYS A 539 6.50 3.11 38.13
N ARG A 540 6.24 3.41 39.40
CA ARG A 540 4.91 3.74 39.93
C ARG A 540 4.81 5.22 40.30
N VAL A 541 3.71 5.86 39.91
CA VAL A 541 3.39 7.26 40.25
C VAL A 541 2.25 7.28 41.25
N GLN A 542 2.46 8.01 42.35
CA GLN A 542 1.46 8.21 43.41
C GLN A 542 1.22 9.71 43.65
N ALA A 543 -0.05 10.09 43.67
CA ALA A 543 -0.54 11.45 43.89
C ALA A 543 -1.43 11.53 45.16
N PRO A 544 -1.62 12.72 45.74
CA PRO A 544 -2.60 12.94 46.80
C PRO A 544 -4.04 12.62 46.37
N GLU A 545 -4.92 12.42 47.34
CA GLU A 545 -6.35 12.26 47.06
C GLU A 545 -6.96 13.56 46.50
N ASN A 546 -7.87 13.43 45.53
CA ASN A 546 -8.56 14.53 44.83
C ASN A 546 -7.68 15.47 43.98
N THR A 547 -6.44 15.09 43.65
CA THR A 547 -5.63 15.79 42.62
C THR A 547 -5.68 15.06 41.28
N SER A 548 -5.83 15.81 40.18
CA SER A 548 -5.55 15.27 38.84
C SER A 548 -4.08 14.86 38.75
N SER A 549 -3.82 13.73 38.12
CA SER A 549 -2.52 13.06 38.17
C SER A 549 -2.19 12.38 36.85
N GLY A 550 -0.91 12.32 36.52
CA GLY A 550 -0.45 11.85 35.21
C GLY A 550 1.08 11.86 35.11
N ALA A 551 1.59 11.70 33.90
CA ALA A 551 3.02 11.84 33.61
C ALA A 551 3.26 12.29 32.17
N THR A 552 4.34 13.05 31.94
CA THR A 552 4.99 13.14 30.61
C THR A 552 6.14 12.16 30.59
N LEU A 553 6.31 11.42 29.50
CA LEU A 553 7.52 10.68 29.18
C LEU A 553 8.22 11.35 28.00
N GLU A 554 9.52 11.59 28.11
CA GLU A 554 10.32 12.24 27.08
C GLU A 554 11.53 11.37 26.75
N LEU A 555 11.63 10.95 25.50
CA LEU A 555 12.77 10.22 24.97
C LEU A 555 13.73 11.21 24.32
N THR A 556 14.97 11.27 24.79
CA THR A 556 15.99 12.21 24.30
C THR A 556 17.32 11.51 24.02
N VAL A 557 18.15 12.07 23.16
CA VAL A 557 19.49 11.54 22.86
C VAL A 557 20.54 12.66 22.82
N ALA A 558 21.74 12.37 23.33
CA ALA A 558 22.90 13.25 23.22
C ALA A 558 23.58 13.07 21.85
N ARG A 559 24.23 14.11 21.30
CA ARG A 559 24.83 14.02 19.96
C ARG A 559 25.95 12.97 19.89
N GLU A 560 26.70 12.78 20.97
CA GLU A 560 27.72 11.74 21.11
C GLU A 560 27.15 10.31 21.16
N ASP A 561 25.89 10.16 21.58
CA ASP A 561 25.21 8.87 21.69
C ASP A 561 24.57 8.41 20.37
N ILE A 562 24.65 9.20 19.30
CA ILE A 562 24.22 8.80 17.95
C ILE A 562 25.38 8.09 17.23
N GLY A 563 25.08 6.95 16.62
CA GLY A 563 25.97 6.15 15.81
C GLY A 563 25.72 6.31 14.32
N CYS A 564 26.76 6.08 13.51
CA CYS A 564 26.71 6.12 12.06
C CYS A 564 27.52 4.92 11.53
N LEU A 565 26.89 4.06 10.74
CA LEU A 565 27.53 2.91 10.09
C LEU A 565 27.52 3.11 8.58
N PHE A 566 28.69 3.18 7.95
CA PHE A 566 28.78 3.31 6.50
C PHE A 566 28.60 1.96 5.79
N ARG A 567 27.66 1.89 4.85
CA ARG A 567 27.42 0.68 4.01
C ARG A 567 28.54 0.43 3.00
N SER A 568 29.44 1.40 2.79
CA SER A 568 30.63 1.30 1.95
C SER A 568 31.74 2.22 2.48
N PRO A 569 33.04 1.91 2.30
CA PRO A 569 34.11 2.77 2.78
C PRO A 569 34.00 4.21 2.24
N PRO A 570 34.24 5.28 3.03
CA PRO A 570 34.03 6.68 2.63
C PRO A 570 35.04 7.25 1.59
N GLY A 571 35.63 6.37 0.78
CA GLY A 571 36.53 6.73 -0.31
C GLY A 571 37.80 7.45 0.17
N LYS A 572 38.06 8.63 -0.39
CA LYS A 572 39.23 9.47 -0.05
C LYS A 572 39.00 10.41 1.16
N LYS A 573 37.80 10.41 1.76
CA LYS A 573 37.49 11.24 2.93
C LYS A 573 37.95 10.51 4.19
N SER A 574 38.43 11.24 5.20
CA SER A 574 38.70 10.61 6.50
C SER A 574 37.35 10.21 7.15
N PRO A 575 37.31 9.09 7.90
CA PRO A 575 36.06 8.63 8.51
C PRO A 575 35.40 9.68 9.41
N GLU A 576 36.17 10.51 10.13
CA GLU A 576 35.62 11.55 11.00
C GLU A 576 34.85 12.59 10.19
N LYS A 577 35.43 13.08 9.07
CA LYS A 577 34.78 14.07 8.19
C LYS A 577 33.58 13.51 7.45
N ALA A 578 33.59 12.21 7.14
CA ALA A 578 32.42 11.54 6.57
C ALA A 578 31.29 11.47 7.61
N THR A 579 31.59 11.05 8.84
CA THR A 579 30.62 10.99 9.94
C THR A 579 30.07 12.37 10.26
N GLU A 580 30.92 13.39 10.41
CA GLU A 580 30.54 14.78 10.70
C GLU A 580 29.50 15.30 9.68
N LYS A 581 29.76 15.12 8.38
CA LYS A 581 28.84 15.56 7.32
C LYS A 581 27.52 14.80 7.29
N VAL A 582 27.54 13.50 7.57
CA VAL A 582 26.31 12.69 7.65
C VAL A 582 25.49 13.10 8.89
N MET A 583 26.16 13.33 10.02
CA MET A 583 25.53 13.80 11.25
C MET A 583 24.95 15.21 11.11
N GLU A 584 25.63 16.13 10.43
CA GLU A 584 25.09 17.48 10.15
C GLU A 584 23.74 17.40 9.42
N ILE A 585 23.65 16.58 8.37
CA ILE A 585 22.42 16.43 7.58
C ILE A 585 21.34 15.65 8.35
N PHE A 586 21.72 14.63 9.13
CA PHE A 586 20.78 13.96 10.03
C PHE A 586 20.14 14.97 11.00
N LEU A 587 20.94 15.84 11.60
CA LEU A 587 20.47 16.87 12.54
C LEU A 587 19.68 18.00 11.86
N GLN A 588 19.89 18.27 10.57
CA GLN A 588 19.07 19.21 9.79
C GLN A 588 17.71 18.61 9.39
N ASN A 589 17.69 17.31 9.05
CA ASN A 589 16.46 16.58 8.75
C ASN A 589 15.62 16.33 10.01
N CYS A 590 16.26 16.29 11.17
CA CYS A 590 15.56 16.40 12.44
C CYS A 590 14.99 17.82 12.58
N ILE A 591 13.67 17.93 12.70
CA ILE A 591 12.96 19.12 13.19
C ILE A 591 13.28 19.21 14.69
N VAL A 592 14.49 19.68 15.03
CA VAL A 592 15.02 19.53 16.39
C VAL A 592 14.30 20.44 17.37
N LYS A 593 13.36 19.88 18.13
CA LYS A 593 13.10 20.33 19.49
C LYS A 593 14.32 19.95 20.34
N GLU A 594 15.29 20.85 20.47
CA GLU A 594 16.36 20.67 21.46
C GLU A 594 15.83 20.95 22.87
N LYS A 595 16.00 20.00 23.77
CA LYS A 595 15.69 20.17 25.20
C LYS A 595 16.97 19.96 26.01
N SER A 596 17.42 21.00 26.69
CA SER A 596 18.63 20.97 27.54
C SER A 596 19.91 20.48 26.82
N GLY A 597 20.03 20.76 25.51
CA GLY A 597 21.16 20.31 24.68
C GLY A 597 21.05 18.86 24.18
N GLN A 598 19.93 18.18 24.41
CA GLN A 598 19.62 16.86 23.87
C GLN A 598 18.53 16.95 22.78
N ILE A 599 18.58 16.04 21.82
CA ILE A 599 17.60 15.92 20.74
C ILE A 599 16.41 15.14 21.28
N LEU A 600 15.22 15.70 21.17
CA LEU A 600 13.98 15.03 21.53
C LEU A 600 13.53 14.09 20.40
N LEU A 601 13.43 12.80 20.73
CA LEU A 601 13.01 11.73 19.82
C LEU A 601 11.52 11.43 19.94
N SER A 602 10.98 11.45 21.16
CA SER A 602 9.57 11.15 21.43
C SER A 602 9.04 11.93 22.64
N GLU A 603 7.80 12.38 22.58
CA GLU A 603 7.00 12.84 23.73
C GLU A 603 5.80 11.92 23.90
N ALA A 604 5.49 11.51 25.13
CA ALA A 604 4.28 10.78 25.47
C ALA A 604 3.65 11.34 26.75
N ASN A 605 2.33 11.25 26.89
CA ASN A 605 1.59 11.76 28.04
C ASN A 605 0.57 10.74 28.51
N ILE A 606 0.51 10.55 29.83
CA ILE A 606 -0.50 9.77 30.55
C ILE A 606 -1.30 10.76 31.39
N ASP A 607 -2.60 10.89 31.15
CA ASP A 607 -3.52 11.78 31.88
C ASP A 607 -4.58 10.97 32.62
N GLY A 608 -4.45 10.89 33.95
CA GLY A 608 -5.46 10.34 34.84
C GLY A 608 -6.65 11.28 34.97
N GLN A 609 -7.86 10.72 34.82
CA GLN A 609 -9.14 11.43 34.83
C GLN A 609 -9.79 11.44 36.22
#